data_AF-A0AAV1IJ05-F1
#
_entry.id   AF-A0AAV1IJ05-F1
#
_cell.length_a   1.000
_cell.length_b   1.000
_cell.length_c   1.000
_cell.angle_alpha   90.00
_cell.angle_beta   90.00
_cell.angle_gamma   90.00
#
_symmetry.space_group_name_H-M   'P 1'
#
loop_
_entity.id
_entity.type
_entity.pdbx_description
1 polymer ?
#
loop_
_entity_poly.entity_id
_entity_poly.type
_entity_poly.pdbx_seq_one_letter_code
_entity_poly.pdbx_strand_id
1 'polypeptide(L)'
;MSSKAFGSAAASVSGSAPRPQQEPSHIGQASNSPLWTFTPFSRSRFAMSYPSHDVNPANAGWTYQGGNAQSRVEYWAKDGCKMDYYPTTGTVKTSMDHPSQGKTQMFRRGLDDAGFQQVLENPRYHTGQGYQTKASKYYNGK
;
A
#
# COMPACT_ATOMS: atom_id res chain seq x y z
N MET A 1 52.76 18.22 -18.40
CA MET A 1 52.58 18.30 -19.88
C MET A 1 51.47 17.30 -20.21
N SER A 2 50.25 17.77 -20.50
CA SER A 2 49.71 17.92 -21.87
C SER A 2 49.94 16.66 -22.71
N SER A 3 48.96 16.03 -23.36
CA SER A 3 47.64 16.50 -23.79
C SER A 3 46.86 15.32 -24.39
N LYS A 4 45.53 15.40 -24.23
CA LYS A 4 44.42 14.92 -25.09
C LYS A 4 44.75 14.08 -26.33
N ALA A 5 44.01 12.98 -26.49
CA ALA A 5 43.61 12.46 -27.79
C ALA A 5 42.09 12.18 -27.78
N PHE A 6 41.35 13.00 -28.52
CA PHE A 6 39.97 12.79 -28.95
C PHE A 6 40.02 12.49 -30.45
N GLY A 7 39.34 11.44 -30.91
CA GLY A 7 39.06 11.15 -32.33
C GLY A 7 37.88 10.18 -32.38
N SER A 8 36.67 10.66 -32.67
CA SER A 8 36.05 10.80 -34.01
C SER A 8 35.56 9.48 -34.61
N ALA A 9 34.23 9.29 -34.62
CA ALA A 9 33.49 8.78 -35.77
C ALA A 9 31.99 9.09 -35.57
N ALA A 10 31.51 10.09 -36.31
CA ALA A 10 30.09 10.36 -36.50
C ALA A 10 29.55 9.41 -37.58
N ALA A 11 28.43 8.75 -37.31
CA ALA A 11 27.63 8.07 -38.31
C ALA A 11 26.24 8.70 -38.35
N SER A 12 26.06 9.55 -39.36
CA SER A 12 24.80 10.10 -39.82
C SER A 12 23.99 9.03 -40.56
N VAL A 13 22.75 8.78 -40.16
CA VAL A 13 21.74 8.11 -41.00
C VAL A 13 20.50 8.99 -41.10
N SER A 14 20.24 9.38 -42.35
CA SER A 14 19.02 9.92 -42.95
C SER A 14 17.74 9.30 -42.36
N GLY A 15 16.67 10.04 -42.07
CA GLY A 15 15.96 10.89 -43.01
C GLY A 15 15.02 10.04 -43.88
N SER A 16 13.81 9.75 -43.41
CA SER A 16 12.73 9.16 -44.23
C SER A 16 11.36 9.68 -43.77
N ALA A 17 10.52 9.95 -44.77
CA ALA A 17 9.43 10.93 -44.82
C ALA A 17 8.15 10.59 -44.02
N PRO A 18 7.28 11.58 -43.74
CA PRO A 18 5.97 11.37 -43.13
C PRO A 18 4.95 10.79 -44.13
N ARG A 19 4.17 9.80 -43.70
CA ARG A 19 3.10 9.17 -44.50
C ARG A 19 1.72 9.71 -44.06
N PRO A 20 0.83 10.05 -45.01
CA PRO A 20 -0.38 10.83 -44.77
C PRO A 20 -1.53 10.07 -44.10
N GLN A 21 -2.42 10.86 -43.48
CA GLN A 21 -3.72 10.49 -42.93
C GLN A 21 -4.63 9.83 -43.97
N GLN A 22 -5.37 8.81 -43.55
CA GLN A 22 -6.63 8.39 -44.19
C GLN A 22 -7.63 7.98 -43.11
N GLU A 23 -8.72 8.75 -42.99
CA GLU A 23 -9.95 8.32 -42.35
C GLU A 23 -10.82 7.54 -43.34
N PRO A 24 -11.59 6.56 -42.85
CA PRO A 24 -12.87 6.28 -43.48
C PRO A 24 -14.03 6.38 -42.47
N SER A 25 -14.85 7.42 -42.68
CA SER A 25 -16.24 7.53 -42.21
C SER A 25 -17.11 6.50 -42.94
N HIS A 26 -17.76 5.53 -42.27
CA HIS A 26 -19.02 4.94 -42.73
C HIS A 26 -19.86 4.46 -41.53
N ILE A 27 -21.07 5.00 -41.47
CA ILE A 27 -22.17 4.68 -40.56
C ILE A 27 -22.69 3.28 -40.84
N GLY A 28 -22.88 2.48 -39.80
CA GLY A 28 -23.58 1.18 -39.88
C GLY A 28 -24.29 0.88 -38.56
N GLN A 29 -25.60 1.12 -38.54
CA GLN A 29 -26.51 0.65 -37.50
C GLN A 29 -26.64 -0.87 -37.59
N ALA A 30 -26.65 -1.58 -36.45
CA ALA A 30 -27.56 -2.70 -36.19
C ALA A 30 -27.38 -3.25 -34.76
N SER A 31 -28.35 -2.93 -33.92
CA SER A 31 -29.07 -3.83 -33.01
C SER A 31 -28.44 -5.21 -32.69
N ASN A 32 -28.12 -5.45 -31.42
CA ASN A 32 -28.95 -6.30 -30.54
C ASN A 32 -28.27 -6.53 -29.17
N SER A 33 -28.97 -6.16 -28.10
CA SER A 33 -28.69 -6.51 -26.72
C SER A 33 -28.68 -8.04 -26.52
N PRO A 34 -27.92 -8.56 -25.55
CA PRO A 34 -28.58 -8.85 -24.27
C PRO A 34 -27.88 -8.22 -23.07
N LEU A 35 -28.71 -7.60 -22.25
CA LEU A 35 -28.43 -7.09 -20.91
C LEU A 35 -27.98 -8.24 -20.00
N TRP A 36 -26.68 -8.35 -19.75
CA TRP A 36 -26.20 -8.89 -18.47
C TRP A 36 -26.03 -7.70 -17.53
N THR A 37 -27.14 -7.27 -16.93
CA THR A 37 -27.05 -6.40 -15.74
C THR A 37 -26.40 -7.24 -14.65
N PHE A 38 -25.09 -7.11 -14.50
CA PHE A 38 -24.44 -7.38 -13.23
C PHE A 38 -25.11 -6.46 -12.21
N THR A 39 -26.04 -7.01 -11.43
CA THR A 39 -26.42 -6.39 -10.16
C THR A 39 -25.14 -6.33 -9.33
N PRO A 40 -24.56 -5.16 -9.02
CA PRO A 40 -23.65 -5.13 -7.91
C PRO A 40 -24.47 -5.55 -6.71
N PHE A 41 -24.10 -6.68 -6.10
CA PHE A 41 -24.52 -7.03 -4.76
C PHE A 41 -24.18 -5.82 -3.91
N SER A 42 -25.19 -4.97 -3.65
CA SER A 42 -25.10 -3.89 -2.69
C SER A 42 -24.96 -4.58 -1.35
N ARG A 43 -23.71 -4.89 -1.01
CA ARG A 43 -23.33 -5.22 0.34
C ARG A 43 -23.50 -3.90 1.06
N SER A 44 -24.73 -3.68 1.53
CA SER A 44 -25.05 -2.71 2.56
C SER A 44 -24.10 -3.05 3.70
N ARG A 45 -22.94 -2.40 3.69
CA ARG A 45 -22.02 -2.47 4.80
C ARG A 45 -22.79 -1.69 5.85
N PHE A 46 -23.36 -2.43 6.81
CA PHE A 46 -23.45 -1.93 8.16
C PHE A 46 -22.23 -1.04 8.37
N ALA A 47 -22.46 0.23 8.67
CA ALA A 47 -21.44 1.08 9.23
C ALA A 47 -21.06 0.45 10.57
N MET A 48 -20.28 -0.64 10.52
CA MET A 48 -19.40 -0.97 11.62
C MET A 48 -18.58 0.29 11.77
N SER A 49 -18.79 0.97 12.89
CA SER A 49 -17.87 1.98 13.39
C SER A 49 -16.52 1.28 13.49
N TYR A 50 -15.78 1.30 12.39
CA TYR A 50 -14.43 0.81 12.38
C TYR A 50 -13.67 1.79 13.28
N PRO A 51 -12.83 1.31 14.20
CA PRO A 51 -11.97 2.18 14.98
C PRO A 51 -11.00 2.87 14.01
N SER A 52 -11.47 3.97 13.43
CA SER A 52 -10.62 5.00 12.88
C SER A 52 -10.04 5.67 14.10
N HIS A 53 -8.75 5.48 14.34
CA HIS A 53 -8.10 6.15 15.45
C HIS A 53 -8.23 7.66 15.29
N ASP A 54 -8.68 8.36 16.33
CA ASP A 54 -8.69 9.84 16.35
C ASP A 54 -7.27 10.41 16.46
N VAL A 55 -6.29 9.55 16.74
CA VAL A 55 -4.87 9.89 16.84
C VAL A 55 -4.27 10.08 15.44
N ASN A 56 -3.89 11.32 15.12
CA ASN A 56 -3.17 11.64 13.89
C ASN A 56 -1.67 11.30 14.01
N PRO A 57 -1.10 10.41 13.16
CA PRO A 57 0.33 10.07 13.17
C PRO A 57 1.27 11.28 13.01
N ALA A 58 0.83 12.33 12.31
CA ALA A 58 1.61 13.55 12.13
C ALA A 58 1.94 14.22 13.47
N ASN A 59 1.03 14.16 14.45
CA ASN A 59 1.25 14.72 15.79
C ASN A 59 2.35 13.97 16.55
N ALA A 60 2.59 12.71 16.19
CA ALA A 60 3.68 11.89 16.74
C ALA A 60 4.98 11.98 15.92
N GLY A 61 5.06 12.93 14.98
CA GLY A 61 6.24 13.19 14.14
C GLY A 61 6.38 12.28 12.93
N TRP A 62 5.33 11.54 12.55
CA TRP A 62 5.35 10.74 11.33
C TRP A 62 5.11 11.61 10.09
N THR A 63 5.87 11.35 9.02
CA THR A 63 5.71 12.05 7.75
C THR A 63 4.84 11.21 6.81
N TYR A 64 3.74 11.78 6.32
CA TYR A 64 2.88 11.13 5.33
C TYR A 64 3.62 10.91 4.00
N GLN A 65 3.52 9.71 3.44
CA GLN A 65 4.19 9.29 2.21
C GLN A 65 3.21 9.02 1.06
N GLY A 66 1.90 9.13 1.30
CA GLY A 66 0.85 8.79 0.35
C GLY A 66 -0.03 7.64 0.82
N GLY A 67 -0.80 7.07 -0.09
CA GLY A 67 -1.70 5.98 0.22
C GLY A 67 -2.29 5.33 -1.02
N ASN A 68 -3.08 4.29 -0.82
CA ASN A 68 -3.84 3.65 -1.87
C ASN A 68 -5.32 3.58 -1.46
N ALA A 69 -6.16 4.32 -2.18
CA ALA A 69 -7.59 4.45 -1.91
C ALA A 69 -8.35 3.13 -2.12
N GLN A 70 -7.93 2.28 -3.07
CA GLN A 70 -8.56 0.98 -3.32
C GLN A 70 -8.39 0.05 -2.11
N SER A 71 -7.18 -0.04 -1.57
CA SER A 71 -6.88 -0.85 -0.39
C SER A 71 -7.10 -0.13 0.94
N ARG A 72 -7.41 1.18 0.91
CA ARG A 72 -7.61 2.05 2.07
C ARG A 72 -6.43 2.00 3.04
N VAL A 73 -5.23 2.11 2.47
CA VAL A 73 -3.97 2.11 3.23
C VAL A 73 -3.30 3.47 3.12
N GLU A 74 -2.72 3.91 4.23
CA GLU A 74 -1.91 5.10 4.34
C GLU A 74 -0.47 4.72 4.66
N TYR A 75 0.48 5.39 4.00
CA TYR A 75 1.91 5.16 4.18
C TYR A 75 2.52 6.31 4.97
N TRP A 76 3.31 5.96 5.97
CA TRP A 76 3.95 6.91 6.88
C TRP A 76 5.41 6.52 7.11
N ALA A 77 6.27 7.49 7.39
CA ALA A 77 7.68 7.25 7.70
C ALA A 77 8.15 8.09 8.90
N LYS A 78 9.00 7.48 9.75
CA LYS A 78 9.63 8.13 10.91
C LYS A 78 10.89 7.35 11.29
N ASP A 79 12.03 8.04 11.50
CA ASP A 79 13.26 7.47 12.04
C ASP A 79 13.73 6.16 11.37
N GLY A 80 13.64 6.08 10.04
CA GLY A 80 14.00 4.87 9.27
C GLY A 80 12.99 3.71 9.38
N CYS A 81 11.87 3.92 10.06
CA CYS A 81 10.72 3.02 10.09
C CYS A 81 9.66 3.45 9.06
N LYS A 82 9.08 2.47 8.36
CA LYS A 82 7.93 2.64 7.48
C LYS A 82 6.69 2.04 8.14
N MET A 83 5.57 2.73 8.10
CA MET A 83 4.29 2.26 8.59
C MET A 83 3.24 2.23 7.47
N ASP A 84 2.59 1.08 7.30
CA ASP A 84 1.38 0.92 6.49
C ASP A 84 0.19 0.83 7.46
N TYR A 85 -0.66 1.85 7.47
CA TYR A 85 -1.82 1.95 8.35
C TYR A 85 -3.11 1.69 7.55
N TYR A 86 -3.97 0.82 8.06
CA TYR A 86 -5.28 0.51 7.51
C TYR A 86 -6.35 1.02 8.48
N PRO A 87 -6.85 2.27 8.32
CA PRO A 87 -7.75 2.90 9.28
C PRO A 87 -9.04 2.10 9.47
N THR A 88 -9.55 1.48 8.40
CA THR A 88 -10.80 0.71 8.48
C THR A 88 -10.67 -0.58 9.27
N THR A 89 -9.48 -1.08 9.57
CA THR A 89 -9.34 -2.35 10.32
C THR A 89 -8.50 -2.19 11.58
N GLY A 90 -8.10 -0.95 11.92
CA GLY A 90 -7.12 -0.68 12.99
C GLY A 90 -5.86 -1.54 12.84
N THR A 91 -5.48 -1.86 11.59
CA THR A 91 -4.34 -2.74 11.31
C THR A 91 -3.14 -1.88 10.96
N VAL A 92 -2.03 -2.16 11.62
CA VAL A 92 -0.77 -1.46 11.44
C VAL A 92 0.30 -2.47 11.09
N LYS A 93 1.07 -2.14 10.06
CA LYS A 93 2.30 -2.84 9.73
C LYS A 93 3.46 -1.87 9.83
N THR A 94 4.44 -2.15 10.68
CA THR A 94 5.69 -1.40 10.75
C THR A 94 6.82 -2.22 10.13
N SER A 95 7.67 -1.58 9.33
CA SER A 95 8.87 -2.17 8.72
C SER A 95 10.07 -1.36 9.17
N MET A 96 11.04 -2.01 9.83
CA MET A 96 12.19 -1.33 10.45
C MET A 96 13.41 -2.23 10.50
N ASP A 97 14.57 -1.65 10.81
CA ASP A 97 15.78 -2.42 11.13
C ASP A 97 15.84 -2.67 12.65
N HIS A 98 15.63 -3.93 13.04
CA HIS A 98 15.65 -4.35 14.44
C HIS A 98 17.09 -4.68 14.84
N PRO A 99 17.61 -4.16 15.98
CA PRO A 99 19.02 -4.25 16.33
C PRO A 99 19.56 -5.68 16.44
N SER A 100 18.71 -6.65 16.80
CA SER A 100 19.09 -8.07 16.87
C SER A 100 18.60 -8.94 15.71
N GLN A 101 17.53 -8.53 15.02
CA GLN A 101 16.88 -9.37 13.99
C GLN A 101 17.13 -8.86 12.57
N GLY A 102 17.74 -7.69 12.44
CA GLY A 102 17.88 -6.98 11.17
C GLY A 102 16.52 -6.48 10.65
N LYS A 103 16.41 -6.38 9.32
CA LYS A 103 15.20 -5.91 8.64
C LYS A 103 14.00 -6.81 8.95
N THR A 104 13.04 -6.27 9.67
CA THR A 104 11.84 -7.00 10.11
C THR A 104 10.57 -6.24 9.81
N GLN A 105 9.45 -6.96 9.87
CA GLN A 105 8.11 -6.41 9.74
C GLN A 105 7.27 -6.89 10.92
N MET A 106 6.52 -5.96 11.51
CA MET A 106 5.65 -6.24 12.65
C MET A 106 4.22 -5.91 12.25
N PHE A 107 3.31 -6.83 12.51
CA PHE A 107 1.88 -6.65 12.26
C PHE A 107 1.14 -6.54 13.58
N ARG A 108 0.20 -5.59 13.64
CA ARG A 108 -0.76 -5.40 14.74
C ARG A 108 -2.14 -5.27 14.12
N ARG A 109 -3.13 -5.95 14.68
CA ARG A 109 -4.52 -5.96 14.18
C ARG A 109 -5.45 -5.57 15.30
N GLY A 110 -6.51 -4.83 14.96
CA GLY A 110 -7.54 -4.44 15.92
C GLY A 110 -7.00 -3.62 17.09
N LEU A 111 -6.07 -2.69 16.81
CA LEU A 111 -5.66 -1.73 17.82
C LEU A 111 -6.87 -0.85 18.20
N ASP A 112 -6.87 -0.37 19.44
CA ASP A 112 -7.62 0.78 19.91
C ASP A 112 -6.72 2.04 19.85
N ASP A 113 -7.27 3.21 20.13
CA ASP A 113 -6.54 4.48 20.02
C ASP A 113 -5.30 4.53 20.91
N ALA A 114 -5.42 3.98 22.12
CA ALA A 114 -4.30 3.85 23.04
C ALA A 114 -3.21 2.93 22.48
N GLY A 115 -3.58 1.75 21.99
CA GLY A 115 -2.66 0.80 21.36
C GLY A 115 -2.00 1.36 20.11
N PHE A 116 -2.74 2.14 19.32
CA PHE A 116 -2.18 2.83 18.16
C PHE A 116 -1.18 3.92 18.56
N GLN A 117 -1.51 4.75 19.56
CA GLN A 117 -0.59 5.74 20.09
C GLN A 117 0.70 5.10 20.59
N GLN A 118 0.63 3.97 21.29
CA GLN A 118 1.82 3.24 21.73
C GLN A 118 2.70 2.76 20.55
N VAL A 119 2.08 2.37 19.42
CA VAL A 119 2.83 2.01 18.20
C VAL A 119 3.45 3.25 17.54
N LEU A 120 2.80 4.40 17.59
CA LEU A 120 3.34 5.66 17.04
C LEU A 120 4.55 6.18 17.84
N GLU A 121 4.52 6.02 19.16
CA GLU A 121 5.62 6.36 20.07
C GLU A 121 6.77 5.36 19.96
N ASN A 122 6.45 4.06 19.94
CA ASN A 122 7.41 2.98 19.83
C ASN A 122 6.97 1.97 18.76
N PRO A 123 7.52 2.05 17.53
CA PRO A 123 7.16 1.13 16.45
C PRO A 123 7.38 -0.35 16.77
N ARG A 124 8.24 -0.65 17.77
CA ARG A 124 8.54 -2.02 18.25
C ARG A 124 7.52 -2.54 19.26
N TYR A 125 6.57 -1.71 19.70
CA TYR A 125 5.60 -2.08 20.71
C TYR A 125 4.81 -3.32 20.29
N HIS A 126 4.73 -4.29 21.19
CA HIS A 126 4.00 -5.53 21.01
C HIS A 126 2.79 -5.56 21.93
N THR A 127 1.61 -5.81 21.37
CA THR A 127 0.37 -5.92 22.14
C THR A 127 0.01 -7.35 22.52
N GLY A 128 0.71 -8.37 21.99
CA GLY A 128 0.29 -9.79 22.07
C GLY A 128 -1.00 -10.10 21.31
N GLN A 129 -1.78 -9.09 20.93
CA GLN A 129 -3.00 -9.16 20.14
C GLN A 129 -2.70 -9.68 18.73
N GLY A 130 -3.43 -10.71 18.31
CA GLY A 130 -3.34 -11.29 16.96
C GLY A 130 -2.28 -12.39 16.78
N TYR A 131 -1.51 -12.75 17.80
CA TYR A 131 -0.71 -13.98 17.77
C TYR A 131 -1.60 -15.19 18.04
N GLN A 132 -1.54 -16.18 17.17
CA GLN A 132 -2.16 -17.48 17.42
C GLN A 132 -1.41 -18.14 18.57
N THR A 133 -2.05 -18.31 19.73
CA THR A 133 -1.52 -19.18 20.78
C THR A 133 -1.63 -20.62 20.28
N LYS A 134 -0.56 -21.41 20.45
CA LYS A 134 -0.67 -22.86 20.22
C LYS A 134 -1.69 -23.37 21.23
N ALA A 135 -2.86 -23.85 20.77
CA ALA A 135 -3.80 -24.52 21.65
C ALA A 135 -3.04 -25.62 22.41
N SER A 136 -3.05 -25.57 23.75
CA SER A 136 -2.30 -26.54 24.55
C SER A 136 -2.88 -27.92 24.30
N LYS A 137 -2.08 -28.81 23.71
CA LYS A 137 -2.49 -30.18 23.38
C LYS A 137 -2.57 -31.12 24.60
N TYR A 138 -2.42 -30.60 25.82
CA TYR A 138 -2.23 -31.40 27.04
C TYR A 138 -3.21 -31.02 28.15
N TYR A 139 -3.87 -32.05 28.70
CA TYR A 139 -4.95 -32.14 29.72
C TYR A 139 -6.38 -31.98 29.16
N ASN A 140 -7.25 -33.01 29.25
CA ASN A 140 -7.65 -33.69 30.49
C ASN A 140 -7.79 -35.21 30.30
N GLY A 141 -6.84 -35.97 30.86
CA GLY A 141 -7.08 -37.36 31.26
C GLY A 141 -7.39 -37.36 32.75
N LYS A 142 -8.67 -37.52 33.10
CA LYS A 142 -9.14 -38.05 34.37
C LYS A 142 -10.45 -38.79 34.13
#